data_AF-A0A6J7DDR4-F1
#
_entry.id   AF-A0A6J7DDR4-F1
#
_cell.length_a   1.000
_cell.length_b   1.000
_cell.length_c   1.000
_cell.angle_alpha   90.00
_cell.angle_beta   90.00
_cell.angle_gamma   90.00
#
_symmetry.space_group_name_H-M   'P 1'
#
loop_
_entity.id
_entity.type
_entity.pdbx_description
1 polymer ?
#
loop_
_entity_poly.entity_id
_entity_poly.type
_entity_poly.pdbx_seq_one_letter_code
_entity_poly.pdbx_strand_id
1 'polypeptide(L)'
;MVILPAFASQSHHGLAFFRITMKDEERNCVMPITRLNHAVLYVRNLERTLSFWCGLLDFVVVHEIPEQAAFLRAPLSHNDHDLAFFALGDTLGGDTAGRSTVGLYHLAFEVDTLSELQRLAGVMSKDGSLVGASDHATTKSLYISDPDGIEIELCWIVPADLLDAETLSKQATTTRLDLEMELARYGPETRGGIGISLPR
;
A
#
# COMPACT_ATOMS: atom_id res chain seq x y z
N MET A 1 5.93 -0.74 -57.56
CA MET A 1 4.57 -1.16 -57.95
C MET A 1 4.35 -2.57 -57.43
N VAL A 2 3.73 -2.69 -56.25
CA VAL A 2 3.06 -3.90 -55.77
C VAL A 2 1.88 -3.40 -54.94
N ILE A 3 0.76 -4.09 -55.11
CA ILE A 3 -0.61 -3.65 -54.95
C ILE A 3 -1.07 -3.83 -53.49
N LEU A 4 -1.73 -2.81 -52.93
CA LEU A 4 -2.55 -2.93 -51.72
C LEU A 4 -3.83 -3.71 -52.03
N PRO A 5 -4.27 -4.68 -51.21
CA PRO A 5 -5.65 -5.10 -51.21
C PRO A 5 -6.47 -4.27 -50.22
N ALA A 6 -7.61 -3.79 -50.70
CA ALA A 6 -8.67 -3.18 -49.90
C ALA A 6 -9.56 -4.26 -49.26
N PHE A 7 -9.94 -3.98 -48.02
CA PHE A 7 -11.02 -4.49 -47.14
C PHE A 7 -11.90 -5.68 -47.56
N ALA A 8 -12.04 -6.61 -46.62
CA ALA A 8 -13.31 -7.28 -46.32
C ALA A 8 -13.58 -7.19 -44.80
N SER A 9 -14.76 -6.69 -44.45
CA SER A 9 -15.29 -6.59 -43.09
C SER A 9 -15.78 -7.92 -42.55
N GLN A 10 -15.86 -8.02 -41.22
CA GLN A 10 -16.55 -9.00 -40.37
C GLN A 10 -15.67 -10.11 -39.76
N SER A 11 -15.34 -9.92 -38.49
CA SER A 11 -16.02 -10.65 -37.41
C SER A 11 -15.67 -10.00 -36.07
N HIS A 12 -16.68 -9.43 -35.41
CA HIS A 12 -16.59 -9.03 -34.02
C HIS A 12 -16.54 -10.32 -33.18
N HIS A 13 -15.35 -10.74 -32.75
CA HIS A 13 -15.23 -11.61 -31.59
C HIS A 13 -15.54 -10.77 -30.35
N GLY A 14 -16.84 -10.69 -30.04
CA GLY A 14 -17.30 -10.18 -28.76
C GLY A 14 -16.68 -11.03 -27.66
N LEU A 15 -15.83 -10.43 -26.83
CA LEU A 15 -15.54 -10.99 -25.52
C LEU A 15 -16.89 -11.18 -24.81
N ALA A 16 -17.30 -12.43 -24.64
CA ALA A 16 -18.38 -12.76 -23.75
C ALA A 16 -17.90 -12.46 -22.33
N PHE A 17 -18.19 -11.25 -21.84
CA PHE A 17 -18.17 -10.98 -20.41
C PHE A 17 -19.19 -11.91 -19.77
N PHE A 18 -18.71 -12.97 -19.11
CA PHE A 18 -19.53 -13.74 -18.18
C PHE A 18 -19.86 -12.82 -17.01
N ARG A 19 -20.91 -12.01 -17.17
CA ARG A 19 -21.57 -11.34 -16.04
C ARG A 19 -22.34 -12.44 -15.32
N ILE A 20 -21.98 -12.74 -14.08
CA ILE A 20 -22.83 -13.55 -13.21
C ILE A 20 -24.16 -12.79 -13.12
N THR A 21 -25.19 -13.26 -13.81
CA THR A 21 -26.52 -12.64 -13.81
C THR A 21 -27.20 -12.99 -12.49
N MET A 22 -26.85 -12.27 -11.43
CA MET A 22 -27.67 -12.22 -10.22
C MET A 22 -29.00 -11.57 -10.59
N LYS A 23 -30.13 -12.18 -10.20
CA LYS A 23 -31.47 -11.63 -10.44
C LYS A 23 -31.54 -10.22 -9.86
N ASP A 24 -32.28 -9.32 -10.52
CA ASP A 24 -32.46 -7.91 -10.11
C ASP A 24 -32.82 -7.78 -8.62
N GLU A 25 -33.63 -8.73 -8.16
CA GLU A 25 -33.94 -9.09 -6.77
C GLU A 25 -32.80 -8.89 -5.75
N GLU A 26 -31.67 -9.51 -6.07
CA GLU A 26 -30.53 -9.74 -5.18
C GLU A 26 -29.47 -8.63 -5.29
N ARG A 27 -29.58 -7.76 -6.29
CA ARG A 27 -28.59 -6.68 -6.53
C ARG A 27 -28.80 -5.45 -5.64
N ASN A 28 -29.88 -5.42 -4.85
CA ASN A 28 -30.17 -4.34 -3.90
C ASN A 28 -29.62 -4.57 -2.49
N CYS A 29 -28.97 -5.72 -2.24
CA CYS A 29 -28.26 -5.94 -0.99
C CYS A 29 -26.83 -5.40 -1.12
N VAL A 30 -26.58 -4.22 -0.56
CA VAL A 30 -25.22 -3.70 -0.47
C VAL A 30 -24.40 -4.67 0.38
N MET A 31 -23.32 -5.22 -0.18
CA MET A 31 -22.33 -5.97 0.59
C MET A 31 -21.72 -5.01 1.62
N PRO A 32 -21.86 -5.25 2.94
CA PRO A 32 -21.49 -4.28 3.97
C PRO A 32 -19.98 -4.31 4.26
N ILE A 33 -19.14 -4.44 3.23
CA ILE A 33 -17.68 -4.38 3.35
C ILE A 33 -17.31 -2.91 3.53
N THR A 34 -16.62 -2.58 4.62
CA THR A 34 -16.31 -1.18 4.98
C THR A 34 -14.84 -0.81 4.77
N ARG A 35 -13.92 -1.74 4.97
CA ARG A 35 -12.46 -1.54 4.84
C ARG A 35 -11.72 -2.88 4.85
N LEU A 36 -10.44 -2.84 4.50
CA LEU A 36 -9.49 -3.91 4.82
C LEU A 36 -9.35 -4.00 6.35
N ASN A 37 -9.38 -5.22 6.91
CA ASN A 37 -9.17 -5.43 8.34
C ASN A 37 -7.74 -5.88 8.66
N HIS A 38 -7.23 -6.91 7.97
CA HIS A 38 -5.86 -7.38 8.17
C HIS A 38 -5.32 -8.00 6.87
N ALA A 39 -4.00 -8.14 6.79
CA ALA A 39 -3.32 -8.93 5.76
C ALA A 39 -2.52 -10.08 6.39
N VAL A 40 -2.47 -11.21 5.70
CA VAL A 40 -1.69 -12.39 6.12
C VAL A 40 -0.67 -12.68 5.05
N LEU A 41 0.60 -12.72 5.44
CA LEU A 41 1.74 -12.86 4.52
C LEU A 41 2.59 -14.06 4.91
N TYR A 42 3.15 -14.71 3.90
CA TYR A 42 4.20 -15.70 4.10
C TYR A 42 5.55 -15.02 4.06
N VAL A 43 6.41 -15.38 5.01
CA VAL A 43 7.78 -14.87 5.16
C VAL A 43 8.75 -16.04 5.25
N ARG A 44 10.03 -15.79 5.02
CA ARG A 44 11.04 -16.86 5.11
C ARG A 44 11.46 -17.12 6.54
N ASN A 45 11.70 -16.04 7.27
CA ASN A 45 12.28 -16.09 8.61
C ASN A 45 11.52 -15.16 9.56
N LEU A 46 10.82 -15.74 10.53
CA LEU A 46 10.01 -14.96 11.45
C LEU A 46 10.85 -13.98 12.29
N GLU A 47 12.02 -14.38 12.75
CA GLU A 47 12.90 -13.52 13.56
C GLU A 47 13.36 -12.28 12.79
N ARG A 48 13.81 -12.45 11.53
CA ARG A 48 14.22 -11.32 10.67
C ARG A 48 13.04 -10.41 10.36
N THR A 49 11.87 -10.98 10.07
CA THR A 49 10.64 -10.21 9.86
C THR A 49 10.31 -9.41 11.12
N LEU A 50 10.28 -10.02 12.30
CA LEU A 50 9.96 -9.32 13.55
C LEU A 50 11.00 -8.25 13.89
N SER A 51 12.30 -8.50 13.67
CA SER A 51 13.34 -7.49 13.87
C SER A 51 13.11 -6.24 13.01
N PHE A 52 12.62 -6.40 11.79
CA PHE A 52 12.28 -5.27 10.92
C PHE A 52 10.96 -4.61 11.33
N TRP A 53 9.87 -5.37 11.36
CA TRP A 53 8.53 -4.82 11.57
C TRP A 53 8.34 -4.27 12.99
N CYS A 54 8.88 -4.93 14.01
CA CYS A 54 8.82 -4.42 15.39
C CYS A 54 9.94 -3.43 15.69
N GLY A 55 11.15 -3.64 15.17
CA GLY A 55 12.31 -2.80 15.49
C GLY A 55 12.38 -1.48 14.72
N LEU A 56 11.93 -1.47 13.46
CA LEU A 56 11.96 -0.27 12.59
C LEU A 56 10.61 0.45 12.54
N LEU A 57 9.50 -0.31 12.51
CA LEU A 57 8.15 0.23 12.35
C LEU A 57 7.32 0.23 13.64
N ASP A 58 7.91 -0.19 14.76
CA ASP A 58 7.29 -0.22 16.09
C ASP A 58 5.97 -1.03 16.14
N PHE A 59 5.77 -2.00 15.24
CA PHE A 59 4.64 -2.93 15.36
C PHE A 59 4.78 -3.77 16.62
N VAL A 60 3.65 -4.05 17.26
CA VAL A 60 3.58 -4.83 18.50
C VAL A 60 3.09 -6.23 18.19
N VAL A 61 3.84 -7.25 18.65
CA VAL A 61 3.38 -8.64 18.62
C VAL A 61 2.25 -8.82 19.62
N VAL A 62 1.06 -9.18 19.14
CA VAL A 62 -0.13 -9.44 19.98
C VAL A 62 -0.32 -10.92 20.27
N HIS A 63 0.16 -11.79 19.37
CA HIS A 63 0.16 -13.23 19.55
C HIS A 63 1.29 -13.85 18.73
N GLU A 64 1.86 -14.95 19.22
CA GLU A 64 2.95 -15.65 18.56
C GLU A 64 2.81 -17.15 18.72
N ILE A 65 3.09 -17.88 17.65
CA ILE A 65 3.35 -19.31 17.63
C ILE A 65 4.84 -19.46 17.32
N PRO A 66 5.67 -19.85 18.30
CA PRO A 66 7.13 -19.84 18.17
C PRO A 66 7.61 -20.47 16.86
N GLU A 67 8.50 -19.76 16.16
CA GLU A 67 9.11 -20.13 14.88
C GLU A 67 8.14 -20.30 13.68
N GLN A 68 6.83 -20.23 13.90
CA GLN A 68 5.83 -20.55 12.88
C GLN A 68 5.03 -19.33 12.44
N ALA A 69 4.54 -18.53 13.39
CA ALA A 69 3.69 -17.40 13.06
C ALA A 69 3.72 -16.29 14.11
N ALA A 70 3.48 -15.07 13.68
CA ALA A 70 3.27 -13.93 14.57
C ALA A 70 2.14 -13.05 14.05
N PHE A 71 1.36 -12.49 14.97
CA PHE A 71 0.27 -11.56 14.71
C PHE A 71 0.67 -10.21 15.28
N LEU A 72 0.65 -9.18 14.45
CA LEU A 72 1.16 -7.87 14.78
C LEU A 72 0.08 -6.81 14.62
N ARG A 73 0.19 -5.78 15.45
CA ARG A 73 -0.64 -4.58 15.39
C ARG A 73 0.24 -3.35 15.23
N ALA A 74 -0.17 -2.45 14.34
CA ALA A 74 0.47 -1.16 14.18
C ALA A 74 0.39 -0.36 15.50
N PRO A 75 1.38 0.50 15.81
CA PRO A 75 1.51 1.13 17.13
C PRO A 75 0.28 1.96 17.54
N LEU A 76 -0.45 2.53 16.58
CA LEU A 76 -1.65 3.36 16.81
C LEU A 76 -2.95 2.67 16.40
N SER A 77 -2.92 1.39 16.03
CA SER A 77 -4.12 0.64 15.67
C SER A 77 -4.87 0.14 16.90
N HIS A 78 -6.20 0.22 16.83
CA HIS A 78 -7.13 -0.35 17.83
C HIS A 78 -7.71 -1.69 17.39
N ASN A 79 -7.22 -2.26 16.29
CA ASN A 79 -7.64 -3.55 15.78
C ASN A 79 -7.15 -4.70 16.69
N ASP A 80 -7.66 -5.92 16.49
CA ASP A 80 -7.11 -7.09 17.19
C ASP A 80 -5.69 -7.40 16.69
N HIS A 81 -5.49 -7.37 15.36
CA HIS A 81 -4.21 -7.41 14.66
C HIS A 81 -4.39 -6.82 13.26
N ASP A 82 -3.35 -6.19 12.71
CA ASP A 82 -3.36 -5.65 11.33
C ASP A 82 -2.61 -6.56 10.36
N LEU A 83 -1.63 -7.31 10.87
CA LEU A 83 -0.81 -8.23 10.10
C LEU A 83 -0.69 -9.58 10.79
N ALA A 84 -0.57 -10.63 9.98
CA ALA A 84 -0.08 -11.92 10.43
C ALA A 84 1.00 -12.43 9.48
N PHE A 85 2.05 -13.01 10.04
CA PHE A 85 3.16 -13.61 9.31
C PHE A 85 3.21 -15.10 9.58
N PHE A 86 3.42 -15.90 8.52
CA PHE A 86 3.66 -17.33 8.60
C PHE A 86 5.01 -17.67 7.97
N ALA A 87 5.88 -18.33 8.72
CA ALA A 87 7.21 -18.71 8.25
C ALA A 87 7.17 -19.96 7.36
N LEU A 88 7.83 -19.88 6.20
CA LEU A 88 8.00 -21.01 5.27
C LEU A 88 9.40 -21.62 5.30
N GLY A 89 10.37 -20.95 5.91
CA GLY A 89 11.76 -21.36 6.00
C GLY A 89 12.71 -20.61 5.04
N ASP A 90 13.99 -20.58 5.41
CA ASP A 90 15.02 -19.72 4.82
C ASP A 90 15.51 -20.10 3.42
N THR A 91 15.08 -21.27 2.91
CA THR A 91 15.58 -21.79 1.61
C THR A 91 14.85 -21.21 0.41
N LEU A 92 13.78 -20.45 0.62
CA LEU A 92 12.98 -19.86 -0.45
C LEU A 92 13.58 -18.53 -0.95
N GLY A 93 13.24 -18.16 -2.19
CA GLY A 93 13.52 -16.83 -2.73
C GLY A 93 12.66 -15.75 -2.06
N GLY A 94 13.03 -14.48 -2.24
CA GLY A 94 12.20 -13.35 -1.79
C GLY A 94 10.97 -13.16 -2.69
N ASP A 95 10.07 -12.26 -2.30
CA ASP A 95 8.92 -11.89 -3.11
C ASP A 95 9.35 -11.17 -4.41
N THR A 96 8.69 -11.52 -5.51
CA THR A 96 8.91 -10.95 -6.85
C THR A 96 7.62 -10.43 -7.50
N ALA A 97 6.53 -10.36 -6.73
CA ALA A 97 5.23 -9.91 -7.18
C ALA A 97 5.21 -8.45 -7.67
N GLY A 98 4.32 -8.18 -8.63
CA GLY A 98 4.26 -6.94 -9.39
C GLY A 98 5.42 -6.74 -10.37
N ARG A 99 6.65 -7.06 -9.96
CA ARG A 99 7.88 -6.93 -10.78
C ARG A 99 7.90 -7.94 -11.92
N SER A 100 7.73 -9.22 -11.59
CA SER A 100 7.81 -10.31 -12.59
C SER A 100 6.72 -11.37 -12.44
N THR A 101 5.93 -11.34 -11.37
CA THR A 101 4.85 -12.30 -11.11
C THR A 101 3.58 -11.59 -10.65
N VAL A 102 2.42 -12.26 -10.78
CA VAL A 102 1.18 -11.80 -10.16
C VAL A 102 1.22 -12.04 -8.64
N GLY A 103 0.72 -11.10 -7.84
CA GLY A 103 0.74 -11.20 -6.38
C GLY A 103 0.47 -9.87 -5.69
N LEU A 104 0.85 -9.78 -4.41
CA LEU A 104 0.78 -8.54 -3.63
C LEU A 104 1.88 -7.58 -4.11
N TYR A 105 1.53 -6.34 -4.42
CA TYR A 105 2.53 -5.35 -4.84
C TYR A 105 3.13 -4.58 -3.66
N HIS A 106 2.29 -3.97 -2.82
CA HIS A 106 2.70 -3.37 -1.55
C HIS A 106 1.54 -3.33 -0.55
N LEU A 107 1.88 -3.10 0.72
CA LEU A 107 0.95 -2.68 1.77
C LEU A 107 1.17 -1.20 2.08
N ALA A 108 0.09 -0.44 2.30
CA ALA A 108 0.18 0.99 2.61
C ALA A 108 -0.30 1.29 4.04
N PHE A 109 0.46 2.11 4.76
CA PHE A 109 0.14 2.61 6.10
C PHE A 109 0.18 4.14 6.13
N GLU A 110 -0.82 4.73 6.76
CA GLU A 110 -0.89 6.17 6.97
C GLU A 110 0.07 6.59 8.09
N VAL A 111 0.69 7.77 7.96
CA VAL A 111 1.48 8.42 9.00
C VAL A 111 0.85 9.74 9.43
N ASP A 112 1.08 10.12 10.69
CA ASP A 112 0.34 11.21 11.34
C ASP A 112 0.56 12.57 10.70
N THR A 113 1.81 12.99 10.47
CA THR A 113 2.16 14.34 9.99
C THR A 113 3.22 14.29 8.90
N LEU A 114 3.36 15.39 8.15
CA LEU A 114 4.45 15.55 7.19
C LEU A 114 5.83 15.57 7.85
N SER A 115 5.95 16.14 9.06
CA SER A 115 7.21 16.10 9.82
C SER A 115 7.60 14.68 10.21
N GLU A 116 6.63 13.84 10.59
CA GLU A 116 6.88 12.41 10.82
C GLU A 116 7.25 11.67 9.55
N LEU A 117 6.60 11.95 8.41
CA LEU A 117 7.01 11.39 7.12
C LEU A 117 8.46 11.77 6.79
N GLN A 118 8.87 13.02 6.99
CA GLN A 118 10.26 13.46 6.79
C GLN A 118 11.24 12.74 7.74
N ARG A 119 10.87 12.61 9.01
CA ARG A 119 11.67 11.87 10.01
C ARG A 119 11.88 10.43 9.56
N LEU A 120 10.82 9.75 9.13
CA LEU A 120 10.84 8.37 8.64
C LEU A 120 11.70 8.23 7.38
N ALA A 121 11.62 9.17 6.43
CA ALA A 121 12.51 9.18 5.27
C ALA A 121 13.99 9.17 5.69
N GLY A 122 14.35 9.95 6.72
CA GLY A 122 15.70 10.01 7.26
C GLY A 122 16.12 8.72 7.99
N VAL A 123 15.23 8.12 8.78
CA VAL A 123 15.49 6.85 9.47
C VAL A 123 15.71 5.72 8.46
N MET A 124 14.82 5.60 7.48
CA MET A 124 14.83 4.49 6.51
C MET A 124 15.94 4.63 5.47
N SER A 125 16.34 5.86 5.13
CA SER A 125 17.55 6.09 4.35
C SER A 125 18.81 5.61 5.07
N LYS A 126 18.89 5.81 6.40
CA LYS A 126 20.05 5.40 7.21
C LYS A 126 20.11 3.89 7.41
N ASP A 127 18.94 3.27 7.59
CA ASP A 127 18.79 1.81 7.70
C ASP A 127 19.02 1.10 6.35
N GLY A 128 18.80 1.80 5.24
CA GLY A 128 18.98 1.27 3.88
C GLY A 128 17.74 0.57 3.31
N SER A 129 16.61 0.64 4.01
CA SER A 129 15.34 0.07 3.59
C SER A 129 14.53 0.96 2.64
N LEU A 130 14.84 2.26 2.55
CA LEU A 130 14.16 3.18 1.62
C LEU A 130 14.51 2.88 0.15
N VAL A 131 13.50 2.45 -0.62
CA VAL A 131 13.64 2.09 -2.04
C VAL A 131 13.00 3.10 -3.00
N GLY A 132 12.14 4.00 -2.50
CA GLY A 132 11.49 5.01 -3.34
C GLY A 132 10.75 6.08 -2.56
N ALA A 133 10.38 7.16 -3.26
CA ALA A 133 9.50 8.20 -2.75
C ALA A 133 8.76 8.86 -3.92
N SER A 134 7.46 9.10 -3.77
CA SER A 134 6.64 9.74 -4.80
C SER A 134 5.57 10.64 -4.25
N ASP A 135 5.15 11.57 -5.10
CA ASP A 135 4.00 12.43 -4.87
C ASP A 135 2.88 12.04 -5.86
N HIS A 136 1.73 11.65 -5.34
CA HIS A 136 0.51 11.31 -6.08
C HIS A 136 -0.53 12.43 -6.04
N ALA A 137 -0.08 13.67 -5.86
CA ALA A 137 -0.84 14.89 -5.61
C ALA A 137 -1.61 14.90 -4.28
N THR A 138 -2.48 13.92 -4.02
CA THR A 138 -3.26 13.82 -2.77
C THR A 138 -2.55 13.03 -1.69
N THR A 139 -1.49 12.30 -2.07
CA THR A 139 -0.77 11.40 -1.16
C THR A 139 0.72 11.58 -1.36
N LYS A 140 1.46 11.65 -0.26
CA LYS A 140 2.93 11.75 -0.22
C LYS A 140 3.47 10.47 0.36
N SER A 141 4.29 9.75 -0.40
CA SER A 141 4.61 8.36 -0.12
C SER A 141 6.10 8.12 -0.07
N LEU A 142 6.50 7.33 0.93
CA LEU A 142 7.80 6.66 0.99
C LEU A 142 7.58 5.17 0.76
N TYR A 143 8.48 4.53 0.02
CA TYR A 143 8.46 3.10 -0.21
C TYR A 143 9.70 2.47 0.43
N ILE A 144 9.47 1.48 1.28
CA ILE A 144 10.53 0.66 1.86
C ILE A 144 10.36 -0.80 1.47
N SER A 145 11.45 -1.55 1.52
CA SER A 145 11.42 -3.00 1.29
C SER A 145 11.81 -3.74 2.56
N ASP A 146 10.99 -4.73 2.93
CA ASP A 146 11.27 -5.59 4.07
C ASP A 146 12.34 -6.66 3.74
N PRO A 147 12.80 -7.46 4.73
CA PRO A 147 13.85 -8.45 4.53
C PRO A 147 13.53 -9.58 3.55
N ASP A 148 12.26 -9.73 3.15
CA ASP A 148 11.77 -10.70 2.16
C ASP A 148 11.40 -10.05 0.82
N GLY A 149 11.55 -8.73 0.69
CA GLY A 149 11.30 -8.01 -0.55
C GLY A 149 9.87 -7.46 -0.66
N ILE A 150 9.05 -7.60 0.39
CA ILE A 150 7.70 -7.04 0.44
C ILE A 150 7.84 -5.52 0.51
N GLU A 151 7.18 -4.82 -0.42
CA GLU A 151 7.20 -3.37 -0.45
C GLU A 151 6.12 -2.81 0.48
N ILE A 152 6.49 -1.76 1.22
CA ILE A 152 5.64 -1.10 2.21
C ILE A 152 5.63 0.38 1.86
N GLU A 153 4.44 0.92 1.66
CA GLU A 153 4.19 2.34 1.48
C GLU A 153 3.86 2.97 2.82
N LEU A 154 4.61 4.01 3.19
CA LEU A 154 4.26 4.90 4.28
C LEU A 154 3.80 6.22 3.69
N CYS A 155 2.55 6.59 3.95
CA CYS A 155 1.93 7.70 3.25
C CYS A 155 1.32 8.74 4.19
N TRP A 156 1.48 10.01 3.82
CA TRP A 156 0.70 11.10 4.37
C TRP A 156 -0.32 11.55 3.34
N ILE A 157 -1.59 11.61 3.75
CA ILE A 157 -2.71 12.00 2.88
C ILE A 157 -3.00 13.48 3.10
N VAL A 158 -3.17 14.24 2.03
CA VAL A 158 -3.58 15.65 2.12
C VAL A 158 -5.00 15.71 2.73
N PRO A 159 -5.22 16.44 3.83
CA PRO A 159 -6.55 16.63 4.42
C PRO A 159 -7.57 17.13 3.40
N ALA A 160 -8.81 16.64 3.52
CA ALA A 160 -9.87 16.93 2.56
C ALA A 160 -10.17 18.43 2.42
N ASP A 161 -10.02 19.20 3.50
CA ASP A 161 -10.19 20.65 3.55
C ASP A 161 -9.01 21.44 2.96
N LEU A 162 -7.87 20.78 2.73
CA LEU A 162 -6.69 21.34 2.08
C LEU A 162 -6.54 20.92 0.60
N LEU A 163 -7.48 20.13 0.08
CA LEU A 163 -7.51 19.74 -1.33
C LEU A 163 -8.00 20.90 -2.22
N ASP A 164 -7.05 21.66 -2.76
CA ASP A 164 -7.33 22.71 -3.76
C ASP A 164 -7.52 22.15 -5.18
N ALA A 165 -8.07 22.98 -6.07
CA ALA A 165 -8.36 22.60 -7.45
C ALA A 165 -7.10 22.17 -8.24
N GLU A 166 -5.94 22.74 -7.90
CA GLU A 166 -4.67 22.36 -8.51
C GLU A 166 -4.28 20.94 -8.14
N THR A 167 -4.35 20.59 -6.85
CA THR A 167 -4.04 19.25 -6.32
C THR A 167 -4.97 18.20 -6.93
N LEU A 168 -6.28 18.51 -6.98
CA LEU A 168 -7.27 17.62 -7.60
C LEU A 168 -6.99 17.38 -9.08
N SER A 169 -6.54 18.41 -9.82
CA SER A 169 -6.21 18.27 -11.24
C SER A 169 -5.02 17.34 -11.52
N LYS A 170 -4.19 17.07 -10.51
CA LYS A 170 -2.96 16.27 -10.61
C LYS A 170 -3.12 14.84 -10.05
N GLN A 171 -4.29 14.44 -9.56
CA GLN A 171 -4.55 13.13 -8.90
C GLN A 171 -4.13 11.89 -9.71
N ALA A 172 -4.11 11.98 -11.04
CA ALA A 172 -3.69 10.89 -11.91
C ALA A 172 -2.19 10.95 -12.30
N THR A 173 -1.40 11.81 -11.65
CA THR A 173 0.01 12.02 -11.95
C THR A 173 0.86 11.62 -10.76
N THR A 174 1.91 10.84 -11.02
CA THR A 174 2.95 10.52 -10.05
C THR A 174 4.22 11.28 -10.40
N THR A 175 4.75 12.04 -9.44
CA THR A 175 6.01 12.77 -9.56
C THR A 175 6.99 12.38 -8.46
N ARG A 176 8.21 12.90 -8.53
CA ARG A 176 9.18 12.78 -7.43
C ARG A 176 8.69 13.60 -6.24
N LEU A 177 8.74 13.00 -5.05
CA LEU A 177 8.43 13.69 -3.80
C LEU A 177 9.51 14.72 -3.44
N ASP A 178 9.08 15.95 -3.16
CA ASP A 178 9.91 17.02 -2.58
C ASP A 178 9.36 17.38 -1.19
N LEU A 179 9.91 16.73 -0.15
CA LEU A 179 9.41 16.92 1.21
C LEU A 179 9.58 18.36 1.71
N GLU A 180 10.63 19.07 1.31
CA GLU A 180 10.85 20.46 1.73
C GLU A 180 9.76 21.38 1.17
N MET A 181 9.40 21.18 -0.11
CA MET A 181 8.29 21.90 -0.74
C MET A 181 6.95 21.60 -0.04
N GLU A 182 6.67 20.33 0.23
CA GLU A 182 5.40 19.93 0.85
C GLU A 182 5.27 20.43 2.30
N LEU A 183 6.36 20.40 3.06
CA LEU A 183 6.42 20.99 4.41
C LEU A 183 6.20 22.50 4.38
N ALA A 184 6.77 23.21 3.41
CA ALA A 184 6.55 24.65 3.25
C ALA A 184 5.10 24.98 2.85
N ARG A 185 4.47 24.11 2.04
CA ARG A 185 3.11 24.29 1.55
C ARG A 185 2.06 24.03 2.62
N TYR A 186 2.12 22.86 3.26
CA TYR A 186 1.07 22.40 4.16
C TYR A 186 1.40 22.65 5.63
N GLY A 187 2.67 22.91 5.97
CA GLY A 187 3.13 23.01 7.35
C GLY A 187 3.55 21.66 7.92
N PRO A 188 4.58 21.62 8.79
CA PRO A 188 5.17 20.37 9.29
C PRO A 188 4.22 19.54 10.14
N GLU A 189 3.44 20.19 11.00
CA GLU A 189 2.58 19.55 11.99
C GLU A 189 1.16 19.28 11.48
N THR A 190 0.94 19.46 10.18
CA THR A 190 -0.36 19.21 9.56
C THR A 190 -0.64 17.73 9.57
N ARG A 191 -1.70 17.34 10.28
CA ARG A 191 -2.14 15.96 10.35
C ARG A 191 -2.65 15.49 8.99
N GLY A 192 -2.41 14.23 8.66
CA GLY A 192 -2.93 13.61 7.46
C GLY A 192 -4.46 13.56 7.43
N GLY A 193 -5.03 13.56 6.24
CA GLY A 193 -6.45 13.28 6.03
C GLY A 193 -6.79 11.87 6.50
N ILE A 194 -8.01 11.70 7.01
CA ILE A 194 -8.51 10.40 7.48
C ILE A 194 -8.84 9.55 6.25
N GLY A 195 -7.96 8.62 5.87
CA GLY A 195 -8.23 7.65 4.82
C GLY A 195 -9.02 6.46 5.36
N ILE A 196 -8.49 5.77 6.38
CA ILE A 196 -9.09 4.54 6.90
C ILE A 196 -9.48 4.59 8.40
N SER A 197 -8.68 5.19 9.29
CA SER A 197 -8.77 4.94 10.74
C SER A 197 -8.69 6.18 11.63
N LEU A 198 -9.85 6.66 12.06
CA LEU A 198 -10.01 7.08 13.45
C LEU A 198 -11.20 6.31 14.02
N PRO A 199 -11.01 5.39 14.98
CA PRO A 199 -12.12 5.03 15.84
C PRO A 199 -12.48 6.29 16.66
N ARG A 200 -13.76 6.67 16.61
CA ARG A 200 -14.32 7.60 17.59
C ARG A 200 -14.26 7.00 18.98
#